data_AF-A0A353C5A0-F1
#
_entry.id   AF-A0A353C5A0-F1
#
_cell.length_a   1.000
_cell.length_b   1.000
_cell.length_c   1.000
_cell.angle_alpha   90.00
_cell.angle_beta   90.00
_cell.angle_gamma   90.00
#
_symmetry.space_group_name_H-M   'P 1'
#
loop_
_entity.id
_entity.type
_entity.pdbx_description
1 polymer ?
#
loop_
_entity_poly.entity_id
_entity_poly.type
_entity_poly.pdbx_seq_one_letter_code
_entity_poly.pdbx_strand_id
1 'polypeptide(L)'
;MRTSIKEVFTVLSDIFGCADWNITSTEDGFKAEASRCMLCAFAKKMNSASPCHIYCLNPMEGMVKGLNPNYSFGWRRPYGMARNVG
;
A
#
# COMPACT_ATOMS: atom_id res chain seq x y z
N MET A 1 -18.74 -7.37 -2.57
CA MET A 1 -17.42 -7.55 -3.21
C MET A 1 -16.45 -7.95 -2.11
N ARG A 2 -15.83 -9.13 -2.17
CA ARG A 2 -14.90 -9.61 -1.13
C ARG A 2 -13.50 -9.47 -1.71
N THR A 3 -12.84 -8.35 -1.43
CA THR A 3 -11.48 -8.05 -1.90
C THR A 3 -10.50 -8.92 -1.11
N SER A 4 -9.59 -9.65 -1.77
CA SER A 4 -8.52 -10.35 -1.06
C SER A 4 -7.48 -9.35 -0.52
N ILE A 5 -6.70 -9.73 0.49
CA ILE A 5 -5.65 -8.84 1.06
C ILE A 5 -4.67 -8.39 -0.03
N LYS A 6 -4.35 -9.26 -0.99
CA LYS A 6 -3.45 -8.92 -2.11
C LYS A 6 -4.07 -7.87 -3.03
N GLU A 7 -5.37 -7.98 -3.30
CA GLU A 7 -6.09 -7.05 -4.15
C GLU A 7 -6.21 -5.65 -3.52
N VAL A 8 -6.13 -5.52 -2.19
CA VAL A 8 -6.10 -4.20 -1.53
C VAL A 8 -4.96 -3.32 -2.08
N PHE A 9 -3.80 -3.92 -2.36
CA PHE A 9 -2.64 -3.21 -2.88
C PHE A 9 -2.81 -2.82 -4.36
N THR A 10 -3.42 -3.68 -5.17
CA THR A 10 -3.60 -3.42 -6.61
C THR A 10 -4.78 -2.50 -6.89
N VAL A 11 -5.91 -2.64 -6.18
CA VAL A 11 -7.12 -1.82 -6.40
C VAL A 11 -6.86 -0.33 -6.30
N LEU A 12 -6.14 0.12 -5.27
CA LEU A 12 -5.84 1.55 -5.12
C LEU A 12 -4.86 2.03 -6.19
N SER A 13 -3.89 1.20 -6.57
CA SER A 13 -2.99 1.51 -7.67
C SER A 13 -3.69 1.54 -9.02
N ASP A 14 -4.69 0.70 -9.25
CA ASP A 14 -5.49 0.71 -10.47
C ASP A 14 -6.37 1.96 -10.55
N ILE A 15 -6.92 2.41 -9.42
CA ILE A 15 -7.72 3.65 -9.34
C ILE A 15 -6.86 4.89 -9.57
N PHE A 16 -5.71 4.99 -8.90
CA PHE A 16 -4.87 6.20 -8.95
C PHE A 16 -3.79 6.17 -10.02
N GLY A 17 -3.52 5.02 -10.64
CA GLY A 17 -2.44 4.82 -11.61
C GLY A 17 -1.04 5.14 -11.05
N CYS A 18 -0.88 5.09 -9.72
CA CYS A 18 0.20 5.83 -9.06
C CYS A 18 1.40 4.99 -8.63
N ALA A 19 1.25 3.71 -8.29
CA ALA A 19 2.33 2.90 -7.73
C ALA A 19 2.35 1.48 -8.32
N ASP A 20 3.52 0.91 -8.51
CA ASP A 20 3.69 -0.45 -9.04
C ASP A 20 3.99 -1.46 -7.91
N TRP A 21 2.94 -1.93 -7.26
CA TRP A 21 3.09 -2.90 -6.17
C TRP A 21 3.56 -4.26 -6.68
N ASN A 22 4.68 -4.72 -6.14
CA ASN A 22 5.10 -6.11 -6.22
C ASN A 22 4.78 -6.81 -4.89
N ILE A 23 3.97 -7.86 -4.95
CA ILE A 23 3.49 -8.58 -3.76
C ILE A 23 4.20 -9.93 -3.66
N THR A 24 4.94 -10.13 -2.57
CA THR A 24 5.64 -11.37 -2.28
C THR A 24 5.05 -12.02 -1.02
N SER A 25 4.70 -13.31 -1.11
CA SER A 25 4.34 -14.10 0.07
C SER A 25 5.58 -14.34 0.93
N THR A 26 5.44 -14.21 2.24
CA THR A 26 6.47 -14.53 3.24
C THR A 26 5.93 -15.57 4.21
N GLU A 27 6.80 -16.22 4.99
CA GLU A 27 6.38 -17.21 6.00
C GLU A 27 5.33 -16.64 6.97
N ASP A 28 5.46 -15.36 7.34
CA ASP A 28 4.57 -14.68 8.29
C ASP A 28 3.42 -13.89 7.63
N GLY A 29 3.18 -14.02 6.32
CA GLY A 29 2.13 -13.27 5.62
C GLY A 29 2.53 -12.72 4.25
N PHE A 30 2.40 -11.40 4.06
CA PHE A 30 2.66 -10.76 2.77
C PHE A 30 3.48 -9.48 2.90
N LYS A 31 4.36 -9.28 1.93
CA LYS A 31 5.12 -8.05 1.75
C LYS A 31 4.75 -7.46 0.38
N ALA A 32 4.22 -6.24 0.37
CA ALA A 32 3.99 -5.45 -0.82
C ALA A 32 5.02 -4.31 -0.89
N GLU A 33 5.73 -4.21 -2.01
CA GLU A 33 6.78 -3.21 -2.24
C GLU A 33 6.53 -2.50 -3.57
N ALA A 34 6.44 -1.17 -3.54
CA ALA A 34 6.38 -0.36 -4.75
C ALA A 34 7.78 0.08 -5.18
N SER A 35 8.12 -0.06 -6.46
CA SER A 35 9.43 0.37 -6.99
C SER A 35 9.42 1.85 -7.42
N ARG A 36 8.26 2.34 -7.85
CA ARG A 36 7.97 3.71 -8.26
C ARG A 36 6.60 4.13 -7.73
N CYS A 37 6.50 5.41 -7.37
CA CYS A 37 5.22 6.05 -7.12
C CYS A 37 5.17 7.41 -7.80
N MET A 38 4.32 7.55 -8.81
CA MET A 38 4.13 8.78 -9.58
C MET A 38 3.68 9.93 -8.67
N LEU A 39 2.71 9.71 -7.78
CA LEU A 39 2.22 10.75 -6.86
C LEU A 39 3.30 11.20 -5.87
N CYS A 40 4.05 10.24 -5.30
CA CYS A 40 5.11 10.59 -4.35
C CYS A 40 6.33 11.22 -5.10
N ALA A 41 6.54 10.93 -6.39
CA ALA A 41 7.50 11.66 -7.26
C ALA A 41 7.04 13.10 -7.60
N PHE A 42 5.76 13.30 -7.91
CA PHE A 42 5.18 14.64 -8.11
C PHE A 42 5.30 15.50 -6.85
N ALA A 43 4.94 14.96 -5.69
CA ALA A 43 5.06 15.67 -4.42
C ALA A 43 6.51 16.09 -4.13
N LYS A 44 7.49 15.22 -4.41
CA LYS A 44 8.92 15.56 -4.30
C LYS A 44 9.31 16.72 -5.21
N LYS A 45 8.83 16.74 -6.46
CA LYS A 45 9.08 17.85 -7.41
C LYS A 45 8.46 19.17 -6.93
N MET A 46 7.34 19.11 -6.22
CA MET A 46 6.64 20.27 -5.67
C MET A 46 7.16 20.69 -4.28
N ASN A 47 8.20 20.02 -3.75
CA ASN A 47 8.68 20.18 -2.37
C ASN A 47 7.55 20.07 -1.32
N SER A 48 6.63 19.12 -1.55
CA SER A 48 5.45 18.88 -0.72
C SER A 48 5.57 17.55 0.05
N ALA A 49 4.70 17.38 1.04
CA ALA A 49 4.61 16.15 1.81
C ALA A 49 4.18 14.97 0.93
N SER A 50 4.60 13.77 1.31
CA SER A 50 4.23 12.54 0.61
C SER A 50 2.71 12.31 0.68
N PRO A 51 2.02 12.12 -0.46
CA PRO A 51 0.58 11.94 -0.49
C PRO A 51 0.17 10.50 -0.09
N CYS A 52 1.16 9.62 0.13
CA CYS A 52 0.94 8.19 0.24
C CYS A 52 0.03 7.82 1.45
N HIS A 53 -0.05 8.61 2.54
CA HIS A 53 -1.00 8.36 3.64
C HIS A 53 -2.46 8.58 3.25
N ILE A 54 -2.73 9.55 2.37
CA ILE A 54 -4.08 9.91 1.98
C ILE A 54 -4.61 8.91 0.94
N TYR A 55 -3.78 8.56 -0.04
CA TYR A 55 -4.22 7.76 -1.19
C TYR A 55 -3.91 6.26 -1.09
N CYS A 56 -2.89 5.88 -0.30
CA CYS A 56 -2.43 4.48 -0.26
C CYS A 56 -2.55 3.91 1.16
N LEU A 57 -1.75 4.38 2.11
CA LEU A 57 -1.51 3.69 3.38
C LEU A 57 -2.74 3.65 4.28
N ASN A 58 -3.42 4.78 4.52
CA ASN A 58 -4.60 4.78 5.40
C ASN A 58 -5.78 4.04 4.75
N PRO A 59 -6.06 4.19 3.43
CA PRO A 59 -7.06 3.36 2.77
C PRO A 59 -6.72 1.86 2.79
N MET A 60 -5.47 1.48 2.53
CA MET A 60 -5.04 0.07 2.60
C MET A 60 -5.23 -0.51 4.00
N GLU A 61 -4.80 0.22 5.03
CA GLU A 61 -4.99 -0.19 6.42
C GLU A 61 -6.47 -0.38 6.75
N GLY A 62 -7.33 0.56 6.34
CA GLY A 62 -8.78 0.46 6.51
C GLY A 62 -9.37 -0.76 5.80
N MET A 63 -8.96 -1.02 4.55
CA MET A 63 -9.41 -2.18 3.78
C MET A 63 -8.94 -3.49 4.41
N VAL A 64 -7.68 -3.59 4.84
CA VAL A 64 -7.13 -4.76 5.54
C VAL A 64 -7.87 -5.04 6.84
N LYS A 65 -8.08 -4.02 7.67
CA LYS A 65 -8.83 -4.16 8.94
C LYS A 65 -10.30 -4.50 8.71
N GLY A 66 -10.87 -4.04 7.59
CA GLY A 66 -12.22 -4.43 7.16
C GLY A 66 -12.35 -5.90 6.76
N LEU A 67 -11.26 -6.54 6.35
CA LEU A 67 -11.21 -7.98 6.06
C LEU A 67 -11.03 -8.80 7.33
N ASN A 68 -10.10 -8.41 8.19
CA ASN A 68 -9.91 -9.01 9.51
C ASN A 68 -9.30 -7.96 10.47
N PRO A 69 -9.96 -7.65 11.59
CA PRO A 69 -9.45 -6.71 12.58
C PRO A 69 -8.10 -7.11 13.19
N ASN A 70 -7.76 -8.41 13.15
CA ASN A 70 -6.52 -8.95 13.73
C ASN A 70 -5.31 -8.82 12.80
N TYR A 71 -5.50 -8.42 11.54
CA TYR A 71 -4.36 -8.23 10.64
C TYR A 71 -3.57 -6.98 11.02
N SER A 72 -2.25 -7.15 11.10
CA SER A 72 -1.34 -6.04 11.31
C SER A 72 -0.91 -5.45 9.97
N PHE A 73 -0.85 -4.12 9.88
CA PHE A 73 -0.39 -3.39 8.71
C PHE A 73 0.78 -2.49 9.11
N GLY A 74 1.99 -2.85 8.68
CA GLY A 74 3.19 -2.05 8.87
C GLY A 74 3.63 -1.41 7.56
N TRP A 75 4.27 -0.24 7.61
CA TRP A 75 4.84 0.39 6.42
C TRP A 75 6.28 0.91 6.66
N ARG A 76 7.12 0.90 5.62
CA ARG A 76 8.43 1.58 5.60
C ARG A 76 8.59 2.48 4.38
N ARG A 77 9.39 3.56 4.56
CA ARG A 77 9.91 4.45 3.51
C ARG A 77 11.17 3.85 2.86
N PRO A 78 11.57 4.25 1.62
CA PRO A 78 11.20 5.45 0.86
C PRO A 78 10.08 5.30 -0.19
N TYR A 79 9.83 4.11 -0.69
CA TYR A 79 8.70 3.80 -1.59
C TYR A 79 7.85 2.78 -0.85
N GLY A 80 6.57 3.10 -0.63
CA GLY A 80 5.69 2.40 0.32
C GLY A 80 5.96 0.90 0.36
N MET A 81 6.54 0.43 1.45
CA MET A 81 6.79 -0.99 1.69
C MET A 81 5.80 -1.40 2.76
N ALA A 82 4.68 -2.00 2.36
CA ALA A 82 3.65 -2.45 3.29
C ALA A 82 3.89 -3.92 3.65
N ARG A 83 3.91 -4.22 4.95
CA ARG A 83 3.99 -5.58 5.50
C ARG A 83 2.68 -5.90 6.17
N ASN A 84 2.11 -7.05 5.84
CA ASN A 84 0.99 -7.62 6.54
C ASN A 84 1.44 -8.91 7.23
N VAL A 85 1.19 -9.00 8.53
CA VAL A 85 1.43 -10.22 9.32
C VAL A 85 0.07 -10.86 9.58
N GLY A 86 -0.08 -12.10 9.11
CA GLY A 86 -1.31 -12.89 9.11
C GLY A 86 -1.48 -13.71 10.38
#